data_AF-A0A4Q3VGC4-F1
#
_entry.id   AF-A0A4Q3VGC4-F1
#
_cell.length_a   1.000
_cell.length_b   1.000
_cell.length_c   1.000
_cell.angle_alpha   90.00
_cell.angle_beta   90.00
_cell.angle_gamma   90.00
#
_symmetry.space_group_name_H-M   'P 1'
#
loop_
_entity.id
_entity.type
_entity.pdbx_description
1 polymer ?
#
loop_
_entity_poly.entity_id
_entity_poly.type
_entity_poly.pdbx_seq_one_letter_code
_entity_poly.pdbx_strand_id
1 'polypeptide(L)'
;MRYCCSLAYLLAGLMAISACTNNTSETKESTPPTLADLIPKPVEVKPVDGVFELQENTVIRIAPGNPALQKIGGYLASALSPATGLSLKIDSGAAPKNAIGLNLVNDIKLGNEGYELKITKEGIDINANNPAGIFYGIQTIRQLLPASIEQSQRQKNEWRIATGTIRDYPDYAMRGAMLDVARHFFEVEDVRRYIDLLAYYKMNTLHLHLSDDQGWRIEIKKWPRLTEFGSTSEVGGGKGGFYTQEQYKELVQYAADRFITIIPEIDMPGHTNAALASYPELNCNEKDKSPKLYTGTEVGFSTLCTKNEKVYQFVQDVLGELAAITPGPYLHIGGDESHVTKKE
;
A
#
# COMPACT_ATOMS: atom_id res chain seq x y z
N MET A 1 -63.99 46.83 14.11
CA MET A 1 -65.28 47.50 13.86
C MET A 1 -65.09 48.38 12.61
N ARG A 2 -65.85 48.11 11.53
CA ARG A 2 -66.03 48.91 10.28
C ARG A 2 -64.82 48.95 9.30
N TYR A 3 -64.93 48.34 8.11
CA TYR A 3 -65.41 48.88 6.79
C TYR A 3 -64.49 49.98 6.23
N CYS A 4 -64.11 50.12 4.96
CA CYS A 4 -64.41 49.46 3.68
C CYS A 4 -63.48 50.06 2.58
N CYS A 5 -63.32 49.32 1.47
CA CYS A 5 -63.19 49.74 0.05
C CYS A 5 -62.11 50.73 -0.46
N SER A 6 -61.30 50.28 -1.44
CA SER A 6 -61.53 50.49 -2.90
C SER A 6 -60.32 49.95 -3.71
N LEU A 7 -60.51 48.98 -4.61
CA LEU A 7 -60.56 49.12 -6.10
C LEU A 7 -59.21 49.58 -6.73
N ALA A 8 -58.62 49.01 -7.79
CA ALA A 8 -59.11 48.10 -8.82
C ALA A 8 -57.95 47.67 -9.78
N TYR A 9 -58.24 46.63 -10.60
CA TYR A 9 -57.64 46.29 -11.92
C TYR A 9 -56.20 45.71 -11.92
N LEU A 10 -55.78 44.75 -12.76
CA LEU A 10 -56.28 44.29 -14.06
C LEU A 10 -55.71 42.88 -14.41
N LEU A 11 -56.50 42.16 -15.21
CA LEU A 11 -56.30 40.96 -16.05
C LEU A 11 -54.92 40.30 -16.32
N ALA A 12 -55.04 38.96 -16.39
CA ALA A 12 -54.62 38.02 -17.45
C ALA A 12 -53.20 37.44 -17.50
N GLY A 13 -53.16 36.10 -17.59
CA GLY A 13 -52.00 35.34 -18.05
C GLY A 13 -52.04 33.86 -17.69
N LEU A 14 -52.97 33.09 -18.28
CA LEU A 14 -52.77 31.64 -18.43
C LEU A 14 -51.56 31.43 -19.36
N MET A 15 -50.50 30.80 -18.88
CA MET A 15 -49.47 30.22 -19.76
C MET A 15 -49.29 28.73 -19.46
N ALA A 16 -49.18 28.03 -20.57
CA ALA A 16 -49.25 26.60 -20.72
C ALA A 16 -48.09 25.86 -20.06
N ILE A 17 -48.43 24.67 -19.58
CA ILE A 17 -47.54 23.57 -19.23
C ILE A 17 -46.67 23.29 -20.46
N SER A 18 -45.38 23.66 -20.38
CA SER A 18 -44.38 23.23 -21.35
C SER A 18 -43.50 22.17 -20.72
N ALA A 19 -43.36 21.08 -21.45
CA ALA A 19 -42.80 19.81 -21.02
C ALA A 19 -41.36 19.97 -20.49
N CYS A 20 -41.11 19.46 -19.29
CA CYS A 20 -39.77 19.06 -18.89
C CYS A 20 -39.39 17.86 -19.76
N THR A 21 -38.60 18.13 -20.80
CA THR A 21 -37.87 17.10 -21.52
C THR A 21 -36.99 16.35 -20.53
N ASN A 22 -37.23 15.05 -20.42
CA ASN A 22 -36.35 14.12 -19.73
C ASN A 22 -34.93 14.31 -20.28
N ASN A 23 -34.01 14.81 -19.46
CA ASN A 23 -32.59 14.60 -19.65
C ASN A 23 -32.38 13.09 -19.56
N THR A 24 -32.46 12.39 -20.69
CA THR A 24 -31.82 11.10 -20.86
C THR A 24 -30.35 11.33 -20.63
N SER A 25 -29.90 10.98 -19.43
CA SER A 25 -28.50 10.74 -19.12
C SER A 25 -27.93 9.88 -20.23
N GLU A 26 -27.15 10.48 -21.14
CA GLU A 26 -26.28 9.75 -22.04
C GLU A 26 -25.42 8.84 -21.17
N THR A 27 -25.70 7.55 -21.21
CA THR A 27 -24.79 6.54 -20.70
C THR A 27 -23.52 6.68 -21.52
N LYS A 28 -22.47 7.27 -20.94
CA LYS A 28 -21.11 7.17 -21.47
C LYS A 28 -20.90 5.71 -21.86
N GLU A 29 -20.75 5.43 -23.16
CA GLU A 29 -20.32 4.12 -23.63
C GLU A 29 -19.06 3.75 -22.86
N SER A 30 -19.14 2.68 -22.07
CA SER A 30 -17.97 2.16 -21.38
C SER A 30 -16.96 1.73 -22.44
N THR A 31 -15.70 2.15 -22.28
CA THR A 31 -14.61 1.68 -23.14
C THR A 31 -14.67 0.15 -23.20
N PRO A 32 -14.60 -0.47 -24.40
CA PRO A 32 -14.65 -1.92 -24.52
C PRO A 32 -13.58 -2.58 -23.63
N PRO A 33 -13.90 -3.70 -22.94
CA PRO A 33 -12.90 -4.43 -22.18
C PRO A 33 -11.72 -4.82 -23.08
N THR A 34 -10.51 -4.66 -22.56
CA THR A 34 -9.26 -5.00 -23.25
C THR A 34 -8.35 -5.81 -22.33
N LEU A 35 -7.51 -6.68 -22.90
CA LEU A 35 -6.39 -7.29 -22.18
C LEU A 35 -5.09 -6.48 -22.31
N ALA A 36 -5.15 -5.32 -22.98
CA ALA A 36 -4.06 -4.37 -23.09
C ALA A 36 -4.01 -3.43 -21.87
N ASP A 37 -3.04 -2.52 -21.86
CA ASP A 37 -2.95 -1.40 -20.89
C ASP A 37 -2.74 -1.80 -19.43
N LEU A 38 -1.98 -2.87 -19.22
CA LEU A 38 -1.59 -3.37 -17.90
C LEU A 38 -0.25 -2.79 -17.43
N ILE A 39 -0.15 -2.46 -16.15
CA ILE A 39 1.06 -1.97 -15.48
C ILE A 39 1.35 -2.84 -14.25
N PRO A 40 2.53 -3.48 -14.16
CA PRO A 40 3.54 -3.62 -15.21
C PRO A 40 3.02 -4.39 -16.43
N LYS A 41 3.70 -4.22 -17.58
CA LYS A 41 3.39 -4.95 -18.80
C LYS A 41 3.65 -6.46 -18.58
N PRO A 42 2.65 -7.34 -18.76
CA PRO A 42 2.85 -8.77 -18.60
C PRO A 42 3.79 -9.37 -19.65
N VAL A 43 4.39 -10.51 -19.31
CA VAL A 43 5.24 -11.28 -20.22
C VAL A 43 4.52 -11.67 -21.51
N GLU A 44 3.30 -12.21 -21.41
CA GLU A 44 2.52 -12.65 -22.55
C GLU A 44 1.02 -12.36 -22.37
N VAL A 45 0.39 -11.84 -23.43
CA VAL A 45 -1.06 -11.60 -23.50
C VAL A 45 -1.60 -12.20 -24.80
N LYS A 46 -2.61 -13.05 -24.70
CA LYS A 46 -3.29 -13.72 -25.81
C LYS A 46 -4.80 -13.47 -25.73
N PRO A 47 -5.32 -12.42 -26.39
CA PRO A 47 -6.75 -12.12 -26.38
C PRO A 47 -7.55 -13.16 -27.16
N VAL A 48 -8.80 -13.38 -26.72
CA VAL A 48 -9.81 -14.21 -27.38
C VAL A 48 -11.11 -13.42 -27.41
N ASP A 49 -11.87 -13.54 -28.50
CA ASP A 49 -13.16 -12.84 -28.64
C ASP A 49 -14.18 -13.30 -27.59
N GLY A 50 -14.52 -12.39 -26.68
CA GLY A 50 -15.49 -12.65 -25.63
C GLY A 50 -15.32 -11.75 -24.43
N VAL A 51 -16.28 -11.85 -23.52
CA VAL A 51 -16.31 -11.08 -22.28
C VAL A 51 -16.77 -11.99 -21.15
N PHE A 52 -16.04 -11.93 -20.04
CA PHE A 52 -16.49 -12.39 -18.73
C PHE A 52 -17.20 -11.25 -18.02
N GLU A 53 -18.32 -11.53 -17.35
CA GLU A 53 -19.04 -10.55 -16.55
C GLU A 53 -19.11 -10.99 -15.09
N LEU A 54 -18.63 -10.11 -14.20
CA LEU A 54 -18.73 -10.27 -12.77
C LEU A 54 -20.16 -9.92 -12.32
N GLN A 55 -20.83 -10.89 -11.71
CA GLN A 55 -22.26 -10.84 -11.37
C GLN A 55 -22.49 -11.24 -9.90
N GLU A 56 -23.73 -11.09 -9.42
CA GLU A 56 -24.12 -11.46 -8.04
C GLU A 56 -23.92 -12.94 -7.72
N ASN A 57 -24.01 -13.82 -8.72
CA ASN A 57 -23.77 -15.25 -8.57
C ASN A 57 -22.30 -15.65 -8.76
N THR A 58 -21.39 -14.71 -9.02
CA THR A 58 -19.97 -15.04 -9.11
C THR A 58 -19.44 -15.47 -7.75
N VAL A 59 -18.72 -16.60 -7.73
CA VAL A 59 -18.06 -17.12 -6.52
C VAL A 59 -16.54 -17.13 -6.69
N ILE A 60 -15.82 -16.98 -5.59
CA ILE A 60 -14.37 -17.19 -5.54
C ILE A 60 -14.15 -18.63 -5.11
N ARG A 61 -13.56 -19.45 -5.98
CA ARG A 61 -13.30 -20.86 -5.72
C ARG A 61 -11.88 -21.07 -5.25
N ILE A 62 -11.72 -21.83 -4.17
CA ILE A 62 -10.41 -22.28 -3.68
C ILE A 62 -10.42 -23.79 -3.44
N ALA A 63 -9.24 -24.40 -3.39
CA ALA A 63 -9.13 -25.78 -2.91
C ALA A 63 -9.51 -25.87 -1.42
N PRO A 64 -10.26 -26.91 -0.99
CA PRO A 64 -10.59 -27.10 0.43
C PRO A 64 -9.34 -27.15 1.32
N GLY A 65 -9.45 -26.59 2.53
CA GLY A 65 -8.40 -26.72 3.55
C GLY A 65 -7.12 -25.93 3.29
N ASN A 66 -7.17 -24.86 2.48
CA ASN A 66 -6.01 -23.98 2.24
C ASN A 66 -6.22 -22.57 2.85
N PRO A 67 -5.72 -22.30 4.08
CA PRO A 67 -5.91 -21.02 4.76
C PRO A 67 -5.28 -19.82 4.03
N ALA A 68 -4.19 -20.03 3.30
CA ALA A 68 -3.54 -18.96 2.54
C ALA A 68 -4.45 -18.51 1.39
N LEU A 69 -5.04 -19.45 0.65
CA LEU A 69 -6.00 -19.13 -0.41
C LEU A 69 -7.31 -18.55 0.15
N GLN A 70 -7.74 -18.97 1.34
CA GLN A 70 -8.88 -18.36 2.02
C GLN A 70 -8.64 -16.86 2.29
N LYS A 71 -7.46 -16.50 2.82
CA LYS A 71 -7.09 -15.10 3.04
C LYS A 71 -7.03 -14.31 1.73
N ILE A 72 -6.40 -14.86 0.69
CA ILE A 72 -6.27 -14.20 -0.62
C ILE A 72 -7.63 -14.03 -1.31
N GLY A 73 -8.51 -15.04 -1.23
CA GLY A 73 -9.89 -14.93 -1.71
C GLY A 73 -10.68 -13.87 -0.95
N GLY A 74 -10.46 -13.76 0.36
CA GLY A 74 -11.02 -12.68 1.18
C GLY A 74 -10.54 -11.30 0.73
N TYR A 75 -9.24 -11.16 0.47
CA TYR A 75 -8.67 -9.94 -0.09
C TYR A 75 -9.31 -9.57 -1.44
N LEU A 76 -9.44 -10.51 -2.38
CA LEU A 76 -10.11 -10.28 -3.66
C LEU A 76 -11.55 -9.80 -3.46
N ALA A 77 -12.32 -10.49 -2.62
CA ALA A 77 -13.70 -10.10 -2.32
C ALA A 77 -13.76 -8.67 -1.74
N SER A 78 -12.92 -8.37 -0.75
CA SER A 78 -12.84 -7.04 -0.12
C SER A 78 -12.40 -5.95 -1.07
N ALA A 79 -11.51 -6.23 -2.03
CA ALA A 79 -11.05 -5.25 -3.02
C ALA A 79 -12.16 -4.89 -4.02
N LEU A 80 -13.01 -5.85 -4.41
CA LEU A 80 -14.05 -5.62 -5.42
C LEU A 80 -15.37 -5.12 -4.82
N SER A 81 -15.66 -5.47 -3.56
CA SER A 81 -16.97 -5.22 -2.94
C SER A 81 -17.38 -3.74 -2.86
N PRO A 82 -16.50 -2.77 -2.49
CA PRO A 82 -16.91 -1.37 -2.34
C PRO A 82 -17.51 -0.76 -3.60
N ALA A 83 -16.83 -0.91 -4.74
CA ALA A 83 -17.28 -0.37 -6.01
C ALA A 83 -18.43 -1.17 -6.62
N THR A 84 -18.39 -2.50 -6.53
CA THR A 84 -19.40 -3.35 -7.18
C THR A 84 -20.71 -3.44 -6.38
N GLY A 85 -20.62 -3.36 -5.05
CA GLY A 85 -21.70 -3.70 -4.13
C GLY A 85 -21.98 -5.20 -4.02
N LEU A 86 -21.14 -6.06 -4.60
CA LEU A 86 -21.31 -7.51 -4.60
C LEU A 86 -20.74 -8.14 -3.32
N SER A 87 -21.37 -9.23 -2.90
CA SER A 87 -20.92 -10.06 -1.77
C SER A 87 -20.41 -11.40 -2.28
N LEU A 88 -19.19 -11.39 -2.84
CA LEU A 88 -18.57 -12.57 -3.43
C LEU A 88 -18.26 -13.59 -2.35
N LYS A 89 -18.89 -14.76 -2.45
CA LYS A 89 -18.67 -15.87 -1.50
C LYS A 89 -17.40 -16.63 -1.90
N ILE A 90 -16.65 -17.04 -0.88
CA ILE A 90 -15.55 -17.99 -1.05
C ILE A 90 -16.12 -19.40 -0.87
N ASP A 91 -16.01 -20.23 -1.90
CA ASP A 91 -16.52 -21.59 -1.94
C ASP A 91 -15.39 -22.59 -2.21
N SER A 92 -15.55 -23.79 -1.65
CA SER A 92 -14.65 -24.93 -1.83
C SER A 92 -15.36 -26.14 -2.46
N GLY A 93 -16.63 -25.98 -2.85
CA GLY A 93 -17.45 -26.97 -3.54
C GLY A 93 -17.21 -27.10 -5.05
N ALA A 94 -18.07 -27.87 -5.72
CA ALA A 94 -18.01 -28.09 -7.16
C ALA A 94 -18.23 -26.79 -7.95
N ALA A 95 -17.51 -26.62 -9.07
CA ALA A 95 -17.46 -25.39 -9.84
C ALA A 95 -18.83 -25.00 -10.44
N PRO A 96 -19.50 -23.93 -9.97
CA PRO A 96 -20.64 -23.38 -10.68
C PRO A 96 -20.17 -22.72 -11.99
N LYS A 97 -21.11 -22.48 -12.91
CA LYS A 97 -20.89 -21.50 -13.99
C LYS A 97 -20.73 -20.11 -13.34
N ASN A 98 -19.78 -19.30 -13.82
CA ASN A 98 -19.41 -17.98 -13.26
C ASN A 98 -18.60 -18.06 -11.95
N ALA A 99 -17.31 -18.38 -12.04
CA ALA A 99 -16.42 -18.47 -10.89
C ALA A 99 -15.04 -17.85 -11.16
N ILE A 100 -14.39 -17.37 -10.10
CA ILE A 100 -12.98 -16.97 -10.07
C ILE A 100 -12.20 -18.03 -9.27
N GLY A 101 -11.50 -18.92 -9.95
CA GLY A 101 -10.69 -19.99 -9.35
C GLY A 101 -9.30 -19.53 -8.96
N LEU A 102 -8.90 -19.78 -7.70
CA LEU A 102 -7.55 -19.58 -7.21
C LEU A 102 -6.87 -20.95 -7.08
N ASN A 103 -5.93 -21.23 -7.99
CA ASN A 103 -5.36 -22.57 -8.15
C ASN A 103 -3.85 -22.56 -7.91
N LEU A 104 -3.39 -23.44 -7.03
CA LEU A 104 -1.98 -23.79 -6.95
C LEU A 104 -1.67 -24.89 -7.97
N VAL A 105 -0.64 -24.67 -8.77
CA VAL A 105 -0.18 -25.58 -9.82
C VAL A 105 1.32 -25.83 -9.68
N ASN A 106 1.88 -26.67 -10.56
CA ASN A 106 3.33 -26.87 -10.66
C ASN A 106 3.77 -26.57 -12.10
N ASP A 107 4.24 -25.35 -12.32
CA ASP A 107 4.77 -24.86 -13.59
C ASP A 107 6.09 -24.13 -13.36
N ILE A 108 7.19 -24.80 -13.72
CA ILE A 108 8.55 -24.29 -13.54
C ILE A 108 8.76 -22.89 -14.12
N LYS A 109 8.00 -22.50 -15.16
CA LYS A 109 8.17 -21.20 -15.83
C LYS A 109 7.60 -20.03 -15.02
N LEU A 110 6.72 -20.29 -14.06
CA LEU A 110 6.08 -19.22 -13.27
C LEU A 110 6.93 -18.78 -12.06
N GLY A 111 7.93 -19.57 -11.65
CA GLY A 111 8.73 -19.24 -10.46
C GLY A 111 7.86 -19.05 -9.20
N ASN A 112 8.28 -18.16 -8.30
CA ASN A 112 7.59 -17.94 -7.02
C ASN A 112 6.45 -16.92 -7.08
N GLU A 113 6.57 -15.93 -7.97
CA GLU A 113 5.66 -14.78 -8.05
C GLU A 113 4.83 -14.75 -9.35
N GLY A 114 5.11 -15.63 -10.29
CA GLY A 114 4.39 -15.68 -11.57
C GLY A 114 3.04 -16.39 -11.49
N TYR A 115 2.21 -16.10 -12.48
CA TYR A 115 0.86 -16.63 -12.61
C TYR A 115 0.44 -16.73 -14.08
N GLU A 116 -0.58 -17.56 -14.33
CA GLU A 116 -1.33 -17.63 -15.58
C GLU A 116 -2.81 -17.35 -15.29
N LEU A 117 -3.34 -16.28 -15.87
CA LEU A 117 -4.78 -15.99 -15.91
C LEU A 117 -5.39 -16.60 -17.16
N LYS A 118 -6.43 -17.42 -16.99
CA LYS A 118 -7.32 -17.87 -18.07
C LYS A 118 -8.69 -17.26 -17.86
N ILE A 119 -9.14 -16.48 -18.82
CA ILE A 119 -10.42 -15.77 -18.75
C ILE A 119 -11.30 -16.29 -19.88
N THR A 120 -12.42 -16.92 -19.54
CA THR A 120 -13.44 -17.39 -20.48
C THR A 120 -14.77 -16.70 -20.17
N LYS A 121 -15.81 -16.95 -20.99
CA LYS A 121 -17.15 -16.41 -20.73
C LYS A 121 -17.77 -17.00 -19.46
N GLU A 122 -17.28 -18.15 -19.01
CA GLU A 122 -17.79 -18.93 -17.90
C GLU A 122 -17.03 -18.68 -16.58
N GLY A 123 -15.84 -18.08 -16.62
CA GLY A 123 -15.03 -17.88 -15.42
C GLY A 123 -13.62 -17.35 -15.65
N ILE A 124 -12.92 -17.15 -14.54
CA ILE A 124 -11.50 -16.78 -14.49
C ILE A 124 -10.77 -17.83 -13.66
N ASP A 125 -9.65 -18.36 -14.14
CA ASP A 125 -8.73 -19.16 -13.33
C ASP A 125 -7.39 -18.43 -13.19
N ILE A 126 -6.96 -18.23 -11.95
CA ILE A 126 -5.62 -17.76 -11.59
C ILE A 126 -4.79 -18.98 -11.17
N ASN A 127 -3.80 -19.34 -11.97
CA ASN A 127 -2.94 -20.49 -11.73
C ASN A 127 -1.53 -20.01 -11.36
N ALA A 128 -1.00 -20.40 -10.20
CA ALA A 128 0.35 -20.03 -9.78
C ALA A 128 1.01 -21.14 -8.95
N ASN A 129 2.34 -21.12 -8.82
CA ASN A 129 3.04 -22.09 -7.98
C ASN A 129 2.89 -21.82 -6.48
N ASN A 130 2.73 -20.55 -6.12
CA ASN A 130 2.68 -20.09 -4.73
C ASN A 130 1.56 -19.04 -4.53
N PRO A 131 1.12 -18.83 -3.27
CA PRO A 131 0.14 -17.80 -2.94
C PRO A 131 0.47 -16.40 -3.46
N ALA A 132 1.75 -16.01 -3.51
CA ALA A 132 2.19 -14.70 -4.02
C ALA A 132 1.80 -14.48 -5.50
N GLY A 133 1.96 -15.51 -6.35
CA GLY A 133 1.56 -15.40 -7.75
C GLY A 133 0.05 -15.22 -7.94
N ILE A 134 -0.77 -15.88 -7.09
CA ILE A 134 -2.22 -15.66 -7.10
C ILE A 134 -2.55 -14.22 -6.70
N PHE A 135 -1.89 -13.72 -5.66
CA PHE A 135 -2.06 -12.33 -5.23
C PHE A 135 -1.70 -11.33 -6.35
N TYR A 136 -0.60 -11.54 -7.08
CA TYR A 136 -0.26 -10.68 -8.21
C TYR A 136 -1.19 -10.83 -9.41
N GLY A 137 -1.74 -12.02 -9.65
CA GLY A 137 -2.80 -12.24 -10.63
C GLY A 137 -4.07 -11.44 -10.31
N ILE A 138 -4.43 -11.32 -9.02
CA ILE A 138 -5.55 -10.47 -8.57
C ILE A 138 -5.30 -9.00 -8.91
N GLN A 139 -4.06 -8.50 -8.77
CA GLN A 139 -3.75 -7.11 -9.13
C GLN A 139 -3.98 -6.86 -10.63
N THR A 140 -3.69 -7.84 -11.47
CA THR A 140 -4.00 -7.78 -12.90
C THR A 140 -5.51 -7.81 -13.16
N ILE A 141 -6.29 -8.65 -12.45
CA ILE A 141 -7.76 -8.65 -12.56
C ILE A 141 -8.35 -7.28 -12.23
N ARG A 142 -7.85 -6.63 -11.17
CA ARG A 142 -8.29 -5.27 -10.79
C ARG A 142 -8.06 -4.26 -11.92
N GLN A 143 -6.93 -4.34 -12.61
CA GLN A 143 -6.61 -3.46 -13.74
C GLN A 143 -7.42 -3.78 -15.00
N LEU A 144 -7.87 -5.04 -15.18
CA LEU A 144 -8.71 -5.43 -16.30
C LEU A 144 -10.17 -4.99 -16.16
N LEU A 145 -10.59 -4.66 -14.94
CA LEU A 145 -11.91 -4.07 -14.67
C LEU A 145 -11.91 -2.57 -14.98
N PRO A 146 -13.08 -1.95 -15.23
CA PRO A 146 -13.16 -0.51 -15.41
C PRO A 146 -12.57 0.24 -14.21
N ALA A 147 -11.89 1.37 -14.46
CA ALA A 147 -11.21 2.16 -13.41
C ALA A 147 -12.10 2.55 -12.21
N SER A 148 -13.42 2.55 -12.39
CA SER A 148 -14.39 2.73 -11.30
C SER A 148 -14.33 1.63 -10.22
N ILE A 149 -13.68 0.49 -10.49
CA ILE A 149 -13.52 -0.61 -9.52
C ILE A 149 -12.71 -0.19 -8.29
N GLU A 150 -11.84 0.80 -8.45
CA GLU A 150 -10.98 1.32 -7.38
C GLU A 150 -11.66 2.42 -6.54
N GLN A 151 -12.96 2.67 -6.75
CA GLN A 151 -13.72 3.62 -5.95
C GLN A 151 -14.16 3.00 -4.62
N SER A 152 -14.10 3.78 -3.55
CA SER A 152 -14.51 3.34 -2.19
C SER A 152 -16.02 3.29 -1.97
N GLN A 153 -16.82 3.63 -2.99
CA GLN A 153 -18.28 3.69 -2.94
C GLN A 153 -18.86 2.94 -4.12
N ARG A 154 -20.10 2.45 -3.97
CA ARG A 154 -20.78 1.69 -5.03
C ARG A 154 -20.93 2.51 -6.31
N GLN A 155 -20.55 1.92 -7.43
CA GLN A 155 -20.59 2.50 -8.75
C GLN A 155 -21.66 1.80 -9.60
N LYS A 156 -22.30 2.56 -10.50
CA LYS A 156 -23.21 2.02 -11.51
C LYS A 156 -22.41 1.69 -12.77
N ASN A 157 -21.92 0.45 -12.86
CA ASN A 157 -21.13 -0.01 -14.01
C ASN A 157 -21.40 -1.49 -14.33
N GLU A 158 -21.11 -1.89 -15.57
CA GLU A 158 -20.98 -3.29 -15.96
C GLU A 158 -19.56 -3.76 -15.66
N TRP A 159 -19.42 -4.81 -14.85
CA TRP A 159 -18.11 -5.31 -14.42
C TRP A 159 -17.61 -6.37 -15.39
N ARG A 160 -17.07 -5.90 -16.52
CA ARG A 160 -16.72 -6.74 -17.68
C ARG A 160 -15.21 -6.84 -17.87
N ILE A 161 -14.74 -8.04 -18.20
CA ILE A 161 -13.33 -8.35 -18.46
C ILE A 161 -13.22 -9.06 -19.82
N ALA A 162 -12.27 -8.67 -20.67
CA ALA A 162 -12.03 -9.34 -21.95
C ALA A 162 -11.54 -10.78 -21.75
N THR A 163 -11.94 -11.71 -22.62
CA THR A 163 -11.47 -13.10 -22.55
C THR A 163 -10.08 -13.29 -23.18
N GLY A 164 -9.37 -14.32 -22.72
CA GLY A 164 -8.05 -14.66 -23.23
C GLY A 164 -7.15 -15.27 -22.16
N THR A 165 -5.84 -15.21 -22.38
CA THR A 165 -4.83 -15.72 -21.44
C THR A 165 -3.76 -14.67 -21.21
N ILE A 166 -3.37 -14.49 -19.95
CA ILE A 166 -2.21 -13.69 -19.55
C ILE A 166 -1.26 -14.60 -18.80
N ARG A 167 0.00 -14.63 -19.21
CA ARG A 167 1.08 -15.26 -18.44
C ARG A 167 2.05 -14.19 -18.03
N ASP A 168 2.43 -14.21 -16.76
CA ASP A 168 3.25 -13.16 -16.19
C ASP A 168 4.15 -13.68 -15.08
N TYR A 169 5.33 -13.09 -14.97
CA TYR A 169 6.33 -13.35 -13.93
C TYR A 169 7.35 -12.20 -13.94
N PRO A 170 7.95 -11.87 -12.79
CA PRO A 170 8.85 -10.73 -12.71
C PRO A 170 10.24 -11.04 -13.27
N ASP A 171 10.86 -10.05 -13.92
CA ASP A 171 12.26 -10.11 -14.34
C ASP A 171 13.23 -10.04 -13.13
N TYR A 172 12.86 -9.29 -12.09
CA TYR A 172 13.68 -9.06 -10.90
C TYR A 172 12.94 -9.46 -9.62
N ALA A 173 13.67 -10.16 -8.73
CA ALA A 173 13.13 -10.67 -7.48
C ALA A 173 12.81 -9.58 -6.45
N MET A 174 13.51 -8.45 -6.45
CA MET A 174 13.30 -7.34 -5.51
C MET A 174 12.83 -6.11 -6.28
N ARG A 175 11.60 -5.68 -5.99
CA ARG A 175 10.94 -4.52 -6.60
C ARG A 175 10.49 -3.61 -5.47
N GLY A 176 11.37 -2.70 -5.09
CA GLY A 176 11.25 -1.91 -3.88
C GLY A 176 10.87 -0.46 -4.10
N ALA A 177 10.19 0.12 -3.11
CA ALA A 177 10.06 1.56 -2.93
C ALA A 177 10.54 1.93 -1.52
N MET A 178 11.14 3.11 -1.37
CA MET A 178 11.53 3.64 -0.07
C MET A 178 10.59 4.76 0.35
N LEU A 179 10.19 4.79 1.62
CA LEU A 179 9.49 5.90 2.24
C LEU A 179 10.36 6.50 3.36
N ASP A 180 10.71 7.77 3.22
CA ASP A 180 11.32 8.58 4.28
C ASP A 180 10.23 9.09 5.22
N VAL A 181 10.23 8.54 6.43
CA VAL A 181 9.34 8.98 7.53
C VAL A 181 10.10 9.77 8.59
N ALA A 182 11.41 9.93 8.44
CA ALA A 182 12.27 10.67 9.34
C ALA A 182 12.15 12.18 9.11
N ARG A 183 12.15 12.62 7.84
CA ARG A 183 12.07 14.06 7.50
C ARG A 183 10.70 14.64 7.78
N HIS A 184 9.62 13.94 7.41
CA HIS A 184 8.25 14.22 7.84
C HIS A 184 7.58 12.92 8.22
N PHE A 185 6.92 12.90 9.36
CA PHE A 185 6.28 11.68 9.85
C PHE A 185 4.96 11.41 9.11
N PHE A 186 4.73 10.14 8.78
CA PHE A 186 3.49 9.64 8.22
C PHE A 186 2.86 8.65 9.20
N GLU A 187 1.56 8.81 9.48
CA GLU A 187 0.87 7.95 10.43
C GLU A 187 0.73 6.52 9.90
N VAL A 188 0.42 5.57 10.78
CA VAL A 188 0.27 4.14 10.42
C VAL A 188 -0.67 3.94 9.23
N GLU A 189 -1.79 4.67 9.17
CA GLU A 189 -2.76 4.56 8.08
C GLU A 189 -2.22 5.11 6.74
N ASP A 190 -1.36 6.12 6.77
CA ASP A 190 -0.72 6.65 5.57
C ASP A 190 0.28 5.62 4.99
N VAL A 191 1.04 4.95 5.86
CA VAL A 191 1.96 3.88 5.45
C VAL A 191 1.17 2.66 4.95
N ARG A 192 0.06 2.27 5.59
CA ARG A 192 -0.85 1.22 5.09
C ARG A 192 -1.36 1.55 3.69
N ARG A 193 -1.80 2.78 3.48
CA ARG A 193 -2.23 3.24 2.15
C ARG A 193 -1.09 3.18 1.13
N TYR A 194 0.13 3.55 1.51
CA TYR A 194 1.29 3.44 0.62
C TYR A 194 1.58 1.99 0.26
N ILE A 195 1.53 1.07 1.22
CA ILE A 195 1.63 -0.38 1.02
C ILE A 195 0.56 -0.89 0.03
N ASP A 196 -0.69 -0.44 0.14
CA ASP A 196 -1.75 -0.80 -0.81
C ASP A 196 -1.43 -0.37 -2.25
N LEU A 197 -0.89 0.84 -2.43
CA LEU A 197 -0.48 1.36 -3.73
C LEU A 197 0.68 0.55 -4.32
N LEU A 198 1.67 0.21 -3.50
CA LEU A 198 2.79 -0.64 -3.90
C LEU A 198 2.31 -2.03 -4.34
N ALA A 199 1.42 -2.63 -3.57
CA ALA A 199 0.85 -3.94 -3.87
C ALA A 199 0.10 -3.96 -5.21
N TYR A 200 -0.67 -2.91 -5.51
CA TYR A 200 -1.40 -2.77 -6.78
C TYR A 200 -0.50 -2.85 -8.01
N TYR A 201 0.72 -2.31 -7.92
CA TYR A 201 1.72 -2.33 -8.99
C TYR A 201 2.73 -3.49 -8.87
N LYS A 202 2.42 -4.51 -8.06
CA LYS A 202 3.25 -5.71 -7.88
C LYS A 202 4.65 -5.42 -7.31
N MET A 203 4.81 -4.30 -6.60
CA MET A 203 5.99 -4.06 -5.76
C MET A 203 5.95 -5.02 -4.58
N ASN A 204 7.12 -5.51 -4.14
CA ASN A 204 7.21 -6.58 -3.15
C ASN A 204 8.15 -6.24 -1.99
N THR A 205 8.71 -5.03 -1.98
CA THR A 205 9.59 -4.56 -0.92
C THR A 205 9.25 -3.11 -0.56
N LEU A 206 9.18 -2.83 0.74
CA LEU A 206 9.08 -1.48 1.28
C LEU A 206 10.31 -1.22 2.15
N HIS A 207 11.14 -0.27 1.74
CA HIS A 207 12.24 0.24 2.54
C HIS A 207 11.72 1.40 3.40
N LEU A 208 11.78 1.27 4.73
CA LEU A 208 11.38 2.34 5.64
C LEU A 208 12.62 3.01 6.22
N HIS A 209 12.85 4.26 5.85
CA HIS A 209 13.91 5.09 6.42
C HIS A 209 13.41 5.70 7.74
N LEU A 210 13.74 5.04 8.86
CA LEU A 210 13.13 5.28 10.18
C LEU A 210 13.90 6.26 11.07
N SER A 211 15.11 6.68 10.69
CA SER A 211 15.90 7.60 11.48
C SER A 211 16.78 8.48 10.60
N ASP A 212 16.79 9.77 10.91
CA ASP A 212 17.68 10.75 10.29
C ASP A 212 18.00 11.88 11.29
N ASP A 213 18.59 12.97 10.83
CA ASP A 213 18.96 14.12 11.63
C ASP A 213 17.79 14.82 12.31
N GLN A 214 16.64 14.84 11.62
CA GLN A 214 15.43 15.57 12.04
C GLN A 214 14.48 14.71 12.88
N GLY A 215 14.69 13.40 12.95
CA GLY A 215 13.68 12.52 13.49
C GLY A 215 14.11 11.09 13.73
N TRP A 216 13.70 10.54 14.87
CA TRP A 216 13.75 9.12 15.18
C TRP A 216 12.35 8.53 15.28
N ARG A 217 12.01 7.50 14.50
CA ARG A 217 10.62 7.11 14.23
C ARG A 217 10.23 5.71 14.72
N ILE A 218 11.07 5.02 15.47
CA ILE A 218 10.77 3.67 15.97
C ILE A 218 11.08 3.53 17.46
N GLU A 219 10.19 2.92 18.22
CA GLU A 219 10.42 2.66 19.64
C GLU A 219 11.56 1.67 19.88
N ILE A 220 12.57 2.09 20.65
CA ILE A 220 13.63 1.24 21.20
C ILE A 220 13.51 1.27 22.71
N LYS A 221 13.08 0.17 23.33
CA LYS A 221 12.71 0.13 24.75
C LYS A 221 13.91 0.37 25.66
N LYS A 222 15.11 -0.07 25.27
CA LYS A 222 16.35 0.20 25.98
C LYS A 222 16.80 1.66 25.90
N TRP A 223 16.34 2.40 24.90
CA TRP A 223 16.73 3.79 24.61
C TRP A 223 15.48 4.70 24.43
N PRO A 224 14.63 4.84 25.48
CA PRO A 224 13.32 5.48 25.35
C PRO A 224 13.37 6.95 24.91
N ARG A 225 14.46 7.69 25.19
CA ARG A 225 14.56 9.10 24.79
C ARG A 225 14.66 9.29 23.28
N LEU A 226 14.94 8.23 22.51
CA LEU A 226 14.88 8.29 21.05
C LEU A 226 13.48 8.70 20.58
N THR A 227 12.43 8.22 21.24
CA THR A 227 11.03 8.57 20.92
C THR A 227 10.39 9.54 21.92
N GLU A 228 10.83 9.61 23.18
CA GLU A 228 10.33 10.66 24.09
C GLU A 228 10.82 12.06 23.70
N PHE A 229 11.93 12.16 22.95
CA PHE A 229 12.54 13.43 22.55
C PHE A 229 12.88 13.48 21.06
N GLY A 230 13.61 12.50 20.54
CA GLY A 230 14.11 12.48 19.16
C GLY A 230 13.03 12.40 18.08
N SER A 231 11.79 12.09 18.46
CA SER A 231 10.65 12.04 17.55
C SER A 231 9.74 13.28 17.61
N THR A 232 10.00 14.23 18.52
CA THR A 232 9.07 15.33 18.86
C THR A 232 9.13 16.52 17.90
N SER A 233 9.91 16.40 16.83
CA SER A 233 9.92 17.35 15.73
C SER A 233 10.21 16.65 14.40
N GLU A 234 10.26 17.44 13.35
CA GLU A 234 10.52 17.05 11.97
C GLU A 234 10.99 18.28 11.16
N VAL A 235 11.24 18.13 9.87
CA VAL A 235 11.58 19.26 8.99
C VAL A 235 10.52 20.38 9.11
N GLY A 236 10.97 21.63 9.19
CA GLY A 236 10.09 22.78 9.33
C GLY A 236 9.47 22.98 10.73
N GLY A 237 9.76 22.11 11.71
CA GLY A 237 9.31 22.27 13.09
C GLY A 237 7.89 21.77 13.34
N GLY A 238 7.38 20.87 12.50
CA GLY A 238 6.16 20.10 12.79
C GLY A 238 6.31 19.22 14.02
N LYS A 239 5.22 18.55 14.43
CA LYS A 239 5.18 17.76 15.68
C LYS A 239 5.96 16.45 15.59
N GLY A 240 6.27 15.97 14.38
CA GLY A 240 6.84 14.65 14.17
C GLY A 240 5.91 13.54 14.64
N GLY A 241 6.51 12.45 15.13
CA GLY A 241 5.84 11.23 15.55
C GLY A 241 6.78 10.02 15.47
N PHE A 242 6.30 8.87 15.93
CA PHE A 242 7.02 7.60 15.88
C PHE A 242 6.04 6.41 15.90
N TYR A 243 6.53 5.25 15.49
CA TYR A 243 5.84 3.98 15.65
C TYR A 243 6.29 3.27 16.92
N THR A 244 5.33 2.86 17.75
CA THR A 244 5.58 1.84 18.77
C THR A 244 5.99 0.51 18.12
N GLN A 245 6.64 -0.38 18.85
CA GLN A 245 6.99 -1.70 18.31
C GLN A 245 5.74 -2.50 17.90
N GLU A 246 4.60 -2.30 18.57
CA GLU A 246 3.33 -2.93 18.17
C GLU A 246 2.81 -2.37 16.85
N GLN A 247 2.79 -1.04 16.67
CA GLN A 247 2.40 -0.41 15.41
C GLN A 247 3.31 -0.85 14.24
N TYR A 248 4.62 -0.94 14.47
CA TYR A 248 5.55 -1.44 13.47
C TYR A 248 5.28 -2.91 13.12
N LYS A 249 5.04 -3.78 14.11
CA LYS A 249 4.64 -5.19 13.85
C LYS A 249 3.34 -5.29 13.08
N GLU A 250 2.37 -4.41 13.36
CA GLU A 250 1.13 -4.33 12.57
C GLU A 250 1.40 -3.92 11.11
N LEU A 251 2.30 -2.96 10.87
CA LEU A 251 2.72 -2.58 9.51
C LEU A 251 3.42 -3.74 8.79
N VAL A 252 4.34 -4.44 9.47
CA VAL A 252 5.01 -5.64 8.95
C VAL A 252 3.99 -6.71 8.56
N GLN A 253 3.02 -7.01 9.42
CA GLN A 253 1.98 -8.00 9.13
C GLN A 253 1.09 -7.55 7.97
N TYR A 254 0.70 -6.27 7.95
CA TYR A 254 -0.13 -5.69 6.89
C TYR A 254 0.55 -5.74 5.51
N ALA A 255 1.86 -5.48 5.48
CA ALA A 255 2.70 -5.63 4.29
C ALA A 255 2.85 -7.11 3.89
N ALA A 256 3.07 -8.01 4.85
CA ALA A 256 3.22 -9.44 4.60
C ALA A 256 1.93 -10.07 4.03
N ASP A 257 0.74 -9.62 4.46
CA ASP A 257 -0.55 -10.04 3.90
C ASP A 257 -0.71 -9.63 2.41
N ARG A 258 0.17 -8.75 1.91
CA ARG A 258 0.27 -8.31 0.51
C ARG A 258 1.56 -8.76 -0.17
N PHE A 259 2.28 -9.72 0.44
CA PHE A 259 3.56 -10.23 -0.04
C PHE A 259 4.63 -9.13 -0.20
N ILE A 260 4.57 -8.09 0.65
CA ILE A 260 5.58 -7.04 0.73
C ILE A 260 6.48 -7.28 1.94
N THR A 261 7.78 -7.35 1.70
CA THR A 261 8.81 -7.40 2.76
C THR A 261 9.17 -5.98 3.19
N ILE A 262 9.06 -5.68 4.49
CA ILE A 262 9.59 -4.43 5.04
C ILE A 262 11.09 -4.61 5.34
N ILE A 263 11.91 -3.70 4.82
CA ILE A 263 13.31 -3.51 5.19
C ILE A 263 13.37 -2.22 6.01
N PRO A 264 13.52 -2.27 7.33
CA PRO A 264 13.71 -1.06 8.13
C PRO A 264 15.16 -0.60 8.06
N GLU A 265 15.33 0.71 8.14
CA GLU A 265 16.64 1.36 8.18
C GLU A 265 16.83 2.17 9.44
N ILE A 266 18.01 2.02 10.03
CA ILE A 266 18.58 2.95 10.99
C ILE A 266 19.91 3.42 10.41
N ASP A 267 19.95 4.64 9.88
CA ASP A 267 21.14 5.19 9.25
C ASP A 267 22.26 5.43 10.27
N MET A 268 23.49 5.05 9.90
CA MET A 268 24.71 5.22 10.67
C MET A 268 25.96 5.09 9.79
N PRO A 269 27.09 5.76 10.13
CA PRO A 269 27.26 6.64 11.27
C PRO A 269 26.77 8.08 11.04
N GLY A 270 26.53 8.48 9.79
CA GLY A 270 25.89 9.75 9.41
C GLY A 270 24.39 9.78 9.73
N HIS A 271 23.72 10.90 9.44
CA HIS A 271 22.27 11.08 9.63
C HIS A 271 21.76 10.73 11.04
N THR A 272 22.53 11.06 12.06
CA THR A 272 22.30 10.58 13.44
C THR A 272 21.96 11.69 14.43
N ASN A 273 21.70 12.92 13.99
CA ASN A 273 21.47 14.04 14.90
C ASN A 273 20.27 13.82 15.85
N ALA A 274 19.19 13.15 15.44
CA ALA A 274 18.08 12.85 16.35
C ALA A 274 18.52 11.97 17.53
N ALA A 275 19.37 10.95 17.28
CA ALA A 275 19.93 10.10 18.33
C ALA A 275 20.90 10.88 19.23
N LEU A 276 21.79 11.69 18.64
CA LEU A 276 22.76 12.53 19.35
C LEU A 276 22.07 13.58 20.25
N ALA A 277 20.95 14.13 19.79
CA ALA A 277 20.13 15.08 20.52
C ALA A 277 19.42 14.43 21.71
N SER A 278 19.01 13.16 21.59
CA SER A 278 18.36 12.39 22.65
C SER A 278 19.32 11.95 23.75
N TYR A 279 20.55 11.56 23.41
CA TYR A 279 21.54 10.98 24.32
C TYR A 279 22.91 11.66 24.18
N PRO A 280 23.26 12.58 25.11
CA PRO A 280 24.55 13.29 25.10
C PRO A 280 25.76 12.36 25.03
N GLU A 281 25.69 11.19 25.67
CA GLU A 281 26.78 10.20 25.72
C GLU A 281 27.15 9.56 24.38
N LEU A 282 26.38 9.74 23.31
CA LEU A 282 26.69 9.24 21.97
C LEU A 282 27.61 10.22 21.18
N ASN A 283 27.75 11.45 21.67
CA ASN A 283 28.59 12.49 21.07
C ASN A 283 30.08 12.26 21.40
N CYS A 284 30.99 12.73 20.54
CA CYS A 284 32.43 12.52 20.77
C CYS A 284 33.06 13.33 21.91
N ASN A 285 32.39 14.38 22.37
CA ASN A 285 32.90 15.23 23.44
C ASN A 285 32.01 15.08 24.67
N GLU A 286 32.58 14.59 25.77
CA GLU A 286 31.88 14.50 27.07
C GLU A 286 31.47 15.89 27.64
N LYS A 287 31.98 16.98 27.04
CA LYS A 287 31.73 18.37 27.48
C LYS A 287 30.72 19.13 26.64
N ASP A 288 30.18 18.54 25.58
CA ASP A 288 29.22 19.23 24.71
C ASP A 288 27.78 18.88 25.06
N LYS A 289 26.96 19.94 25.18
CA LYS A 289 25.51 19.82 25.26
C LYS A 289 25.04 19.07 24.02
N SER A 290 24.07 18.16 24.18
CA SER A 290 23.39 17.53 23.04
C SER A 290 23.06 18.58 21.98
N PRO A 291 23.27 18.28 20.69
CA PRO A 291 22.78 19.14 19.64
C PRO A 291 21.27 19.34 19.82
N LYS A 292 20.77 20.47 19.33
CA LYS A 292 19.33 20.67 19.28
C LYS A 292 18.74 19.71 18.26
N LEU A 293 17.46 19.38 18.41
CA LEU A 293 16.69 18.77 17.32
C LEU A 293 16.81 19.65 16.09
N TYR A 294 17.08 19.02 14.95
CA TYR A 294 17.31 19.69 13.69
C TYR A 294 16.01 19.71 12.88
N THR A 295 15.65 20.87 12.34
CA THR A 295 14.42 21.04 11.55
C THR A 295 14.70 21.58 10.15
N GLY A 296 15.99 21.69 9.78
CA GLY A 296 16.40 22.05 8.43
C GLY A 296 16.51 20.82 7.52
N THR A 297 17.17 21.00 6.39
CA THR A 297 17.30 20.00 5.32
C THR A 297 18.73 19.79 4.87
N GLU A 298 19.73 20.35 5.58
CA GLU A 298 21.13 20.07 5.31
C GLU A 298 21.48 18.64 5.76
N VAL A 299 22.54 18.10 5.16
CA VAL A 299 22.95 16.70 5.32
C VAL A 299 24.45 16.59 5.62
N GLY A 300 24.86 15.44 6.13
CA GLY A 300 26.25 15.04 6.33
C GLY A 300 27.05 15.76 7.42
N PHE A 301 26.38 16.55 8.26
CA PHE A 301 27.01 17.25 9.39
C PHE A 301 27.06 16.45 10.69
N SER A 302 26.30 15.35 10.78
CA SER A 302 26.20 14.51 11.97
C SER A 302 27.08 13.26 11.86
N THR A 303 27.55 12.77 13.00
CA THR A 303 28.25 11.48 13.08
C THR A 303 28.15 10.92 14.49
N LEU A 304 27.87 9.62 14.60
CA LEU A 304 28.12 8.87 15.84
C LEU A 304 29.62 8.87 16.16
N CYS A 305 29.96 8.82 17.45
CA CYS A 305 31.36 8.77 17.85
C CYS A 305 31.97 7.37 17.72
N THR A 306 32.65 7.11 16.60
CA THR A 306 33.20 5.78 16.28
C THR A 306 34.29 5.27 17.23
N LYS A 307 34.85 6.12 18.11
CA LYS A 307 35.83 5.71 19.14
C LYS A 307 35.22 5.49 20.52
N ASN A 308 33.90 5.58 20.63
CA ASN A 308 33.17 5.42 21.89
C ASN A 308 32.49 4.06 21.92
N GLU A 309 32.93 3.17 22.83
CA GLU A 309 32.33 1.84 23.03
C GLU A 309 30.82 1.88 23.29
N LYS A 310 30.32 2.96 23.90
CA LYS A 310 28.89 3.13 24.16
C LYS A 310 28.07 3.27 22.87
N VAL A 311 28.67 3.77 21.78
CA VAL A 311 28.01 3.80 20.46
C VAL A 311 27.78 2.39 19.93
N TYR A 312 28.74 1.47 20.11
CA TYR A 312 28.56 0.09 19.68
C TYR A 312 27.52 -0.65 20.53
N GLN A 313 27.45 -0.37 21.84
CA GLN A 313 26.37 -0.86 22.69
C GLN A 313 25.01 -0.31 22.24
N PHE A 314 24.92 0.98 21.92
CA PHE A 314 23.71 1.61 21.36
C PHE A 314 23.28 0.92 20.06
N VAL A 315 24.19 0.75 19.11
CA VAL A 315 23.91 0.09 17.82
C VAL A 315 23.45 -1.35 18.05
N GLN A 316 24.12 -2.10 18.93
CA GLN A 316 23.74 -3.48 19.25
C GLN A 316 22.32 -3.56 19.85
N ASP A 317 21.98 -2.65 20.76
CA ASP A 317 20.66 -2.63 21.38
C ASP A 317 19.57 -2.25 20.39
N VAL A 318 19.79 -1.22 19.58
CA VAL A 318 18.85 -0.75 18.56
C VAL A 318 18.60 -1.84 17.51
N LEU A 319 19.66 -2.34 16.89
CA LEU A 319 19.54 -3.35 15.83
C LEU A 319 19.01 -4.68 16.39
N GLY A 320 19.35 -5.02 17.63
CA GLY A 320 18.82 -6.20 18.31
C GLY A 320 17.32 -6.13 18.55
N GLU A 321 16.80 -5.00 19.04
CA GLU A 321 15.36 -4.79 19.21
C GLU A 321 14.62 -4.72 17.88
N LEU A 322 15.18 -4.03 16.89
CA LEU A 322 14.58 -3.91 15.56
C LEU A 322 14.54 -5.26 14.82
N ALA A 323 15.60 -6.07 14.92
CA ALA A 323 15.64 -7.43 14.39
C ALA A 323 14.55 -8.32 15.01
N ALA A 324 14.33 -8.21 16.33
CA ALA A 324 13.36 -9.03 17.05
C ALA A 324 11.91 -8.82 16.57
N ILE A 325 11.62 -7.65 15.99
CA ILE A 325 10.29 -7.29 15.45
C ILE A 325 10.25 -7.26 13.92
N THR A 326 11.34 -7.60 13.23
CA THR A 326 11.46 -7.59 11.77
C THR A 326 11.73 -9.02 11.28
N PRO A 327 10.71 -9.77 10.85
CA PRO A 327 10.88 -11.14 10.35
C PRO A 327 11.55 -11.20 8.97
N GLY A 328 11.61 -10.08 8.24
CA GLY A 328 12.31 -9.98 6.97
C GLY A 328 13.81 -10.24 7.14
N PRO A 329 14.52 -10.73 6.10
CA PRO A 329 15.90 -11.16 6.21
C PRO A 329 16.93 -10.01 6.19
N TYR A 330 16.47 -8.75 6.15
CA TYR A 330 17.34 -7.58 5.97
C TYR A 330 17.06 -6.51 7.03
N LEU A 331 18.13 -5.87 7.49
CA LEU A 331 18.13 -4.57 8.15
C LEU A 331 19.06 -3.67 7.35
N HIS A 332 18.62 -2.46 7.01
CA HIS A 332 19.48 -1.46 6.37
C HIS A 332 20.15 -0.61 7.45
N ILE A 333 21.43 -0.30 7.27
CA ILE A 333 22.22 0.49 8.23
C ILE A 333 22.66 1.84 7.65
N GLY A 334 22.11 2.23 6.49
CA GLY A 334 22.47 3.43 5.75
C GLY A 334 23.95 3.46 5.40
N GLY A 335 24.64 4.49 5.88
CA GLY A 335 26.08 4.72 5.67
C GLY A 335 26.37 5.76 4.59
N ASP A 336 25.34 6.40 4.07
CA ASP A 336 25.47 7.55 3.19
C ASP A 336 25.90 8.81 3.95
N GLU A 337 26.37 9.77 3.14
CA GLU A 337 26.70 11.15 3.52
C GLU A 337 27.44 11.37 4.85
N SER A 338 28.25 10.40 5.29
CA SER A 338 29.03 10.44 6.53
C SER A 338 30.26 11.36 6.39
N HIS A 339 30.07 12.62 6.01
CA HIS A 339 31.12 13.55 5.59
C HIS A 339 32.04 13.99 6.74
N VAL A 340 31.50 14.10 7.95
CA VAL A 340 32.24 14.49 9.16
C VAL A 340 32.80 13.30 9.94
N THR A 341 32.53 12.07 9.50
CA THR A 341 33.13 10.88 10.07
C THR A 341 34.58 10.77 9.60
N LYS A 342 35.53 10.84 10.53
CA LYS A 342 36.96 10.76 10.20
C LYS A 342 37.30 9.39 9.60
N LYS A 343 37.90 9.39 8.41
CA LYS A 343 38.58 8.22 7.84
C LYS A 343 39.89 8.04 8.63
N GLU A 344 40.10 6.85 9.16
CA GLU A 344 41.31 6.52 9.93
C GLU A 344 42.58 6.56 9.08
#